data_AF-A0A3B7PY62-F1
#
_entry.id   AF-A0A3B7PY62-F1
#
_cell.length_a   1.000
_cell.length_b   1.000
_cell.length_c   1.000
_cell.angle_alpha   90.00
_cell.angle_beta   90.00
_cell.angle_gamma   90.00
#
_symmetry.space_group_name_H-M   'P 1'
#
loop_
_entity.id
_entity.type
_entity.pdbx_description
1 polymer ?
#
loop_
_entity_poly.entity_id
_entity_poly.type
_entity_poly.pdbx_seq_one_letter_code
_entity_poly.pdbx_strand_id
1 'polypeptide(L)'
;MTEFHHGITTREAPIGKIPIRNADTNIIAMLAFADDADEDAFPLNTPVLVTSINRALPKAGASGNLRKNLEIISQITSPTLVVIRIENPFSDGDFDQSKVIGTTDVVGQRTGLQALLTVKSALGITPKIICVSDTETIDVANALGAICKKLRAYAYITPRNENGAMLPTAEAVAGFRKMLAFREIELIWPEWTSGNVFFGTNNEDELG
;
A
#
# COMPACT_ATOMS: atom_id res chain seq x y z
N MET A 1 -49.59 8.54 -38.20
CA MET A 1 -49.75 7.23 -37.55
C MET A 1 -48.38 6.62 -37.41
N THR A 2 -47.88 6.54 -36.18
CA THR A 2 -46.62 5.90 -35.82
C THR A 2 -46.79 4.38 -35.93
N GLU A 3 -46.08 3.78 -36.87
CA GLU A 3 -46.02 2.33 -37.05
C GLU A 3 -45.06 1.76 -36.00
N PHE A 4 -45.62 1.28 -34.88
CA PHE A 4 -44.85 0.59 -33.86
C PHE A 4 -44.61 -0.85 -34.31
N HIS A 5 -43.36 -1.20 -34.59
CA HIS A 5 -42.96 -2.57 -34.83
C HIS A 5 -43.11 -3.39 -33.54
N HIS A 6 -44.18 -4.18 -33.43
CA HIS A 6 -44.30 -5.24 -32.43
C HIS A 6 -43.61 -6.50 -32.96
N GLY A 7 -42.32 -6.63 -32.67
CA GLY A 7 -41.52 -7.80 -33.00
C GLY A 7 -40.11 -7.68 -32.45
N ILE A 8 -39.39 -8.81 -32.39
CA ILE A 8 -37.95 -8.82 -32.10
C ILE A 8 -37.21 -8.31 -33.34
N THR A 9 -36.43 -7.25 -33.19
CA THR A 9 -35.56 -6.74 -34.26
C THR A 9 -34.13 -7.18 -33.99
N THR A 10 -33.55 -7.96 -34.89
CA THR A 10 -32.14 -8.38 -34.80
C THR A 10 -31.28 -7.45 -35.65
N ARG A 11 -30.25 -6.86 -35.04
CA ARG A 11 -29.18 -6.16 -35.75
C ARG A 11 -27.89 -6.95 -35.54
N GLU A 12 -27.43 -7.59 -36.60
CA GLU A 12 -26.11 -8.25 -36.59
C GLU A 12 -25.04 -7.21 -36.87
N ALA A 13 -24.36 -6.77 -35.82
CA ALA A 13 -23.08 -6.09 -35.95
C ALA A 13 -21.97 -7.15 -36.00
N PRO A 14 -20.94 -7.01 -36.85
CA PRO A 14 -19.74 -7.85 -36.77
C PRO A 14 -18.98 -7.48 -35.50
N ILE A 15 -19.42 -7.99 -34.36
CA ILE A 15 -18.73 -7.81 -33.08
C ILE A 15 -17.51 -8.73 -33.14
N GLY A 16 -16.32 -8.13 -33.27
CA GLY A 16 -15.07 -8.85 -33.11
C GLY A 16 -14.99 -9.52 -31.73
N LYS A 17 -14.04 -10.44 -31.54
CA LYS A 17 -13.86 -11.13 -30.25
C LYS A 17 -13.81 -10.11 -29.11
N ILE A 18 -14.76 -10.18 -28.17
CA ILE A 18 -14.70 -9.38 -26.94
C ILE A 18 -13.49 -9.91 -26.16
N PRO A 19 -12.43 -9.12 -25.95
CA PRO A 19 -11.27 -9.60 -25.21
C PRO A 19 -11.69 -9.83 -23.75
N ILE A 20 -11.63 -11.07 -23.29
CA ILE A 20 -11.68 -11.39 -21.86
C ILE A 20 -10.37 -10.86 -21.27
N ARG A 21 -10.47 -9.84 -20.41
CA ARG A 21 -9.35 -9.37 -19.61
C ARG A 21 -9.34 -10.16 -18.31
N ASN A 22 -8.25 -10.87 -18.04
CA ASN A 22 -8.01 -11.38 -16.70
C ASN A 22 -7.88 -10.18 -15.76
N ALA A 23 -8.56 -10.24 -14.62
CA ALA A 23 -8.33 -9.26 -13.56
C ALA A 23 -6.99 -9.60 -12.91
N ASP A 24 -6.01 -8.69 -13.01
CA ASP A 24 -4.75 -8.83 -12.30
C ASP A 24 -4.99 -8.63 -10.80
N THR A 25 -5.27 -9.73 -10.08
CA THR A 25 -5.54 -9.71 -8.63
C THR A 25 -4.27 -9.60 -7.79
N ASN A 26 -3.10 -9.75 -8.41
CA ASN A 26 -1.81 -9.87 -7.71
C ASN A 26 -1.01 -8.55 -7.72
N ILE A 27 -1.69 -7.42 -7.94
CA ILE A 27 -1.04 -6.10 -7.93
C ILE A 27 -0.97 -5.59 -6.51
N ILE A 28 0.27 -5.40 -6.04
CA ILE A 28 0.59 -4.84 -4.74
C ILE A 28 0.77 -3.33 -4.91
N ALA A 29 0.11 -2.54 -4.07
CA ALA A 29 0.49 -1.15 -3.86
C ALA A 29 1.02 -0.97 -2.45
N MET A 30 2.17 -0.32 -2.33
CA MET A 30 2.76 0.01 -1.05
C MET A 30 2.95 1.51 -0.90
N LEU A 31 2.70 2.00 0.31
CA LEU A 31 3.21 3.29 0.75
C LEU A 31 4.56 3.07 1.42
N ALA A 32 5.49 3.97 1.14
CA ALA A 32 6.83 3.95 1.73
C ALA A 32 7.36 5.36 1.92
N PHE A 33 8.34 5.51 2.79
CA PHE A 33 9.06 6.77 2.98
C PHE A 33 10.57 6.53 2.92
N ALA A 34 11.27 7.50 2.35
CA ALA A 34 12.73 7.57 2.24
C ALA A 34 13.09 8.99 1.80
N ASP A 35 13.83 9.71 2.65
CA ASP A 35 14.22 11.10 2.41
C ASP A 35 15.31 11.21 1.33
N ASP A 36 16.14 10.17 1.21
CA ASP A 36 17.25 10.07 0.25
C ASP A 36 16.92 9.25 -1.02
N ALA A 37 15.64 8.96 -1.24
CA ALA A 37 15.19 8.34 -2.50
C ALA A 37 15.26 9.34 -3.66
N ASP A 38 15.64 8.86 -4.85
CA ASP A 38 15.70 9.63 -6.08
C ASP A 38 14.31 10.20 -6.41
N GLU A 39 14.20 11.53 -6.42
CA GLU A 39 12.91 12.23 -6.54
C GLU A 39 12.26 12.06 -7.92
N ASP A 40 13.06 11.84 -8.96
CA ASP A 40 12.55 11.61 -10.32
C ASP A 40 11.97 10.20 -10.48
N ALA A 41 12.59 9.21 -9.84
CA ALA A 41 12.13 7.83 -9.87
C ALA A 41 11.01 7.56 -8.85
N PHE A 42 11.03 8.22 -7.71
CA PHE A 42 10.02 8.11 -6.66
C PHE A 42 9.51 9.50 -6.24
N PRO A 43 8.79 10.22 -7.13
CA PRO A 43 8.21 11.51 -6.76
C PRO A 43 7.24 11.38 -5.59
N LEU A 44 7.23 12.37 -4.71
CA LEU A 44 6.32 12.40 -3.55
C LEU A 44 4.86 12.30 -3.99
N ASN A 45 4.10 11.51 -3.23
CA ASN A 45 2.66 11.30 -3.36
C ASN A 45 2.20 10.90 -4.78
N THR A 46 3.10 10.29 -5.54
CA THR A 46 2.86 9.94 -6.94
C THR A 46 3.03 8.43 -7.12
N PRO A 47 2.05 7.73 -7.71
CA PRO A 47 2.15 6.29 -7.91
C PRO A 47 3.14 5.94 -9.02
N VAL A 48 4.13 5.12 -8.69
CA VAL A 48 5.17 4.66 -9.62
C VAL A 48 5.04 3.16 -9.82
N LEU A 49 4.97 2.72 -11.08
CA LEU A 49 5.01 1.30 -11.43
C LEU A 49 6.44 0.77 -11.39
N VAL A 50 6.73 -0.13 -10.45
CA VAL A 50 8.01 -0.82 -10.36
C VAL A 50 7.95 -2.13 -11.14
N THR A 51 8.50 -2.11 -12.36
CA THR A 51 8.55 -3.29 -13.26
C THR A 51 9.74 -4.21 -12.99
N SER A 52 10.73 -3.75 -12.22
CA SER A 52 11.87 -4.55 -11.77
C SER A 52 12.41 -3.96 -10.48
N ILE A 53 12.31 -4.71 -9.40
CA ILE A 53 12.78 -4.27 -8.08
C ILE A 53 14.30 -4.05 -8.11
N ASN A 54 15.06 -4.97 -8.72
CA ASN A 54 16.53 -4.84 -8.83
C ASN A 54 16.99 -3.56 -9.52
N ARG A 55 16.23 -3.06 -10.52
CA ARG A 55 16.54 -1.77 -11.17
C ARG A 55 16.13 -0.57 -10.33
N ALA A 56 15.14 -0.73 -9.45
CA ALA A 56 14.62 0.33 -8.60
C ALA A 56 15.44 0.50 -7.31
N LEU A 57 16.06 -0.57 -6.80
CA LEU A 57 16.84 -0.57 -5.56
C LEU A 57 17.92 0.53 -5.46
N PRO A 58 18.74 0.81 -6.50
CA PRO A 58 19.73 1.88 -6.41
C PRO A 58 19.13 3.28 -6.22
N LYS A 59 17.84 3.46 -6.55
CA LYS A 59 17.12 4.73 -6.49
C LYS A 59 16.24 4.87 -5.25
N ALA A 60 16.11 3.81 -4.47
CA ALA A 60 15.21 3.73 -3.32
C ALA A 60 15.69 4.50 -2.08
N GLY A 61 16.93 5.02 -2.10
CA GLY A 61 17.58 5.56 -0.91
C GLY A 61 18.01 4.46 0.05
N ALA A 62 18.57 4.83 1.20
CA ALA A 62 18.91 3.97 2.32
C ALA A 62 18.17 4.34 3.61
N SER A 63 17.57 5.53 3.67
CA SER A 63 16.73 5.98 4.78
C SER A 63 15.32 5.36 4.73
N GLY A 64 14.60 5.47 5.85
CA GLY A 64 13.22 5.02 5.96
C GLY A 64 13.04 3.54 5.65
N ASN A 65 11.94 3.18 4.99
CA ASN A 65 11.56 1.79 4.77
C ASN A 65 11.45 1.37 3.30
N LEU A 66 11.55 2.30 2.35
CA LEU A 66 11.36 1.99 0.93
C LEU A 66 12.31 0.90 0.44
N ARG A 67 13.63 1.08 0.65
CA ARG A 67 14.62 0.10 0.22
C ARG A 67 14.45 -1.25 0.90
N LYS A 68 14.27 -1.26 2.22
CA LYS A 68 14.08 -2.48 3.02
C LYS A 68 12.90 -3.30 2.50
N ASN A 69 11.77 -2.65 2.23
CA ASN A 69 10.57 -3.31 1.72
C ASN A 69 10.80 -3.89 0.31
N LEU A 70 11.49 -3.15 -0.57
CA LEU A 70 11.85 -3.66 -1.90
C LEU A 70 12.77 -4.89 -1.81
N GLU A 71 13.78 -4.86 -0.95
CA GLU A 71 14.70 -6.00 -0.74
C GLU A 71 13.93 -7.23 -0.24
N ILE A 72 13.09 -7.07 0.79
CA ILE A 72 12.27 -8.17 1.34
C ILE A 72 11.35 -8.78 0.27
N ILE A 73 10.62 -7.94 -0.48
CA ILE A 73 9.72 -8.42 -1.53
C ILE A 73 10.51 -9.18 -2.59
N SER A 74 11.66 -8.65 -3.03
CA SER A 74 12.49 -9.26 -4.08
C SER A 74 13.02 -10.64 -3.72
N GLN A 75 13.23 -10.92 -2.43
CA GLN A 75 13.69 -12.23 -1.94
C GLN A 75 12.57 -13.29 -1.99
N ILE A 76 11.31 -12.87 -1.95
CA ILE A 76 10.15 -13.77 -1.94
C ILE A 76 9.61 -13.96 -3.36
N THR A 77 9.39 -12.85 -4.09
CA THR A 77 8.74 -12.88 -5.41
C THR A 77 9.01 -11.62 -6.24
N SER A 78 8.57 -11.60 -7.49
CA SER A 78 8.63 -10.44 -8.40
C SER A 78 7.22 -10.04 -8.82
N PRO A 79 6.45 -9.36 -7.96
CA PRO A 79 5.07 -8.98 -8.25
C PRO A 79 5.02 -7.70 -9.09
N THR A 80 3.86 -7.43 -9.70
CA THR A 80 3.54 -6.09 -10.20
C THR A 80 3.37 -5.17 -8.99
N LEU A 81 4.32 -4.26 -8.78
CA LEU A 81 4.40 -3.41 -7.60
C LEU A 81 4.17 -1.94 -7.98
N VAL A 82 3.28 -1.29 -7.24
CA VAL A 82 3.12 0.16 -7.25
C VAL A 82 3.70 0.71 -5.96
N VAL A 83 4.62 1.66 -6.07
CA VAL A 83 5.17 2.38 -4.92
C VAL A 83 4.61 3.79 -4.92
N ILE A 84 4.13 4.24 -3.77
CA ILE A 84 3.82 5.65 -3.51
C ILE A 84 4.76 6.09 -2.40
N ARG A 85 5.72 6.96 -2.74
CA ARG A 85 6.59 7.58 -1.73
C ARG A 85 5.82 8.69 -1.04
N ILE A 86 5.81 8.69 0.29
CA ILE A 86 5.24 9.76 1.12
C ILE A 86 6.36 10.48 1.87
N GLU A 87 6.04 11.63 2.44
CA GLU A 87 6.94 12.33 3.36
C GLU A 87 7.21 11.45 4.59
N ASN A 88 8.43 11.51 5.13
CA ASN A 88 8.82 10.74 6.30
C ASN A 88 7.94 11.12 7.51
N PRO A 89 7.17 10.16 8.07
CA PRO A 89 6.29 10.41 9.21
C PRO A 89 7.03 10.41 10.54
N PHE A 90 8.34 10.12 10.59
CA PHE A 90 9.15 10.10 11.82
C PHE A 90 10.12 11.29 11.92
N SER A 91 9.80 12.41 11.27
CA SER A 91 10.59 13.64 11.38
C SER A 91 10.53 14.19 12.82
N ASP A 92 11.64 14.75 13.30
CA ASP A 92 11.73 15.44 14.60
C ASP A 92 11.49 14.56 15.85
N GLY A 93 11.55 13.23 15.69
CA GLY A 93 11.49 12.28 16.82
C GLY A 93 10.08 11.83 17.21
N ASP A 94 9.05 12.43 16.63
CA ASP A 94 7.65 12.06 16.84
C ASP A 94 7.03 11.45 15.57
N PHE A 95 6.04 10.59 15.75
CA PHE A 95 5.28 10.01 14.64
C PHE A 95 4.12 10.93 14.22
N ASP A 96 4.17 11.44 13.00
CA ASP A 96 3.10 12.24 12.38
C ASP A 96 2.26 11.39 11.41
N GLN A 97 1.15 10.87 11.94
CA GLN A 97 0.19 10.10 11.16
C GLN A 97 -0.50 10.89 10.03
N SER A 98 -0.51 12.22 10.09
CA SER A 98 -1.17 13.03 9.06
C SER A 98 -0.47 12.92 7.71
N LYS A 99 0.86 12.74 7.70
CA LYS A 99 1.68 12.48 6.51
C LYS A 99 1.35 11.14 5.86
N VAL A 100 0.97 10.15 6.68
CA VAL A 100 0.57 8.82 6.22
C VAL A 100 -0.86 8.82 5.70
N ILE A 101 -1.83 9.33 6.48
CA ILE A 101 -3.24 9.39 6.08
C ILE A 101 -3.43 10.25 4.83
N GLY A 102 -2.73 11.39 4.81
CA GLY A 102 -2.76 12.35 3.73
C GLY A 102 -4.12 13.03 3.53
N THR A 103 -4.15 13.92 2.55
CA THR A 103 -5.31 14.75 2.22
C THR A 103 -5.34 15.03 0.71
N THR A 104 -6.18 15.94 0.27
CA THR A 104 -6.02 16.62 -1.02
C THR A 104 -5.39 17.98 -0.74
N ASP A 105 -4.23 18.24 -1.34
CA ASP A 105 -3.51 19.48 -1.15
C ASP A 105 -4.13 20.64 -1.96
N VAL A 106 -3.51 21.81 -1.87
CA VAL A 106 -3.98 23.05 -2.53
C VAL A 106 -3.94 22.98 -4.05
N VAL A 107 -3.09 22.12 -4.63
CA VAL A 107 -3.01 21.92 -6.08
C VAL A 107 -3.89 20.75 -6.56
N GLY A 108 -4.66 20.13 -5.65
CA GLY A 108 -5.57 19.03 -5.95
C GLY A 108 -4.89 17.67 -5.99
N GLN A 109 -3.61 17.57 -5.63
CA GLN A 109 -2.91 16.29 -5.53
C GLN A 109 -3.37 15.56 -4.27
N ARG A 110 -3.66 14.27 -4.41
CA ARG A 110 -3.92 13.39 -3.27
C ARG A 110 -2.61 12.93 -2.67
N THR A 111 -2.46 13.10 -1.37
CA THR A 111 -1.26 12.72 -0.61
C THR A 111 -1.51 11.51 0.28
N GLY A 112 -0.44 10.91 0.80
CA GLY A 112 -0.53 9.79 1.73
C GLY A 112 -1.36 8.64 1.17
N LEU A 113 -2.22 8.06 2.01
CA LEU A 113 -3.13 6.99 1.62
C LEU A 113 -4.12 7.42 0.53
N GLN A 114 -4.52 8.69 0.47
CA GLN A 114 -5.44 9.17 -0.57
C GLN A 114 -4.85 9.01 -1.98
N ALA A 115 -3.52 9.04 -2.12
CA ALA A 115 -2.83 8.83 -3.39
C ALA A 115 -3.14 7.45 -4.01
N LEU A 116 -3.45 6.42 -3.21
CA LEU A 116 -3.85 5.09 -3.70
C LEU A 116 -5.06 5.15 -4.65
N LEU A 117 -5.96 6.11 -4.44
CA LEU A 117 -7.14 6.29 -5.28
C LEU A 117 -6.82 6.86 -6.67
N THR A 118 -5.58 7.31 -6.91
CA THR A 118 -5.11 7.85 -8.20
C THR A 118 -4.41 6.79 -9.07
N VAL A 119 -4.06 5.63 -8.50
CA VAL A 119 -3.29 4.58 -9.18
C VAL A 119 -3.95 4.13 -10.49
N LYS A 120 -5.28 3.96 -10.48
CA LYS A 120 -6.02 3.54 -11.68
C LYS A 120 -5.97 4.58 -12.80
N SER A 121 -6.14 5.87 -12.47
CA SER A 121 -6.10 6.93 -13.47
C SER A 121 -4.69 7.20 -13.99
N ALA A 122 -3.66 7.04 -13.15
CA ALA A 122 -2.28 7.30 -13.53
C ALA A 122 -1.64 6.13 -14.29
N LEU A 123 -1.85 4.89 -13.83
CA LEU A 123 -1.14 3.70 -14.30
C LEU A 123 -2.03 2.69 -15.03
N GLY A 124 -3.35 2.91 -15.08
CA GLY A 124 -4.29 2.00 -15.74
C GLY A 124 -4.58 0.69 -14.99
N ILE A 125 -3.99 0.52 -13.79
CA ILE A 125 -4.09 -0.69 -12.98
C ILE A 125 -4.77 -0.42 -11.63
N THR A 126 -5.44 -1.41 -11.06
CA THR A 126 -6.09 -1.28 -9.74
C THR A 126 -5.44 -2.25 -8.76
N PRO A 127 -4.71 -1.75 -7.74
CA PRO A 127 -4.07 -2.61 -6.77
C PRO A 127 -5.12 -3.30 -5.89
N LYS A 128 -4.85 -4.56 -5.53
CA LYS A 128 -5.75 -5.41 -4.74
C LYS A 128 -5.15 -5.85 -3.41
N ILE A 129 -3.84 -5.69 -3.26
CA ILE A 129 -3.08 -5.96 -2.05
C ILE A 129 -2.41 -4.64 -1.66
N ILE A 130 -2.69 -4.14 -0.46
CA ILE A 130 -2.16 -2.85 0.01
C ILE A 130 -1.27 -3.08 1.24
N CYS A 131 -0.09 -2.47 1.24
CA CYS A 131 0.85 -2.49 2.36
C CYS A 131 1.22 -1.07 2.77
N VAL A 132 1.29 -0.79 4.08
CA VAL A 132 1.60 0.54 4.62
C VAL A 132 2.59 0.40 5.78
N SER A 133 3.64 -0.38 5.53
CA SER A 133 4.57 -0.88 6.54
C SER A 133 5.12 0.22 7.46
N ASP A 134 5.34 -0.16 8.71
CA ASP A 134 5.96 0.66 9.77
C ASP A 134 5.11 1.82 10.31
N THR A 135 3.86 1.97 9.90
CA THR A 135 3.05 3.17 10.20
C THR A 135 1.61 2.90 10.61
N GLU A 136 1.23 1.64 10.84
CA GLU A 136 -0.16 1.20 10.93
C GLU A 136 -0.80 1.38 12.32
N THR A 137 -0.87 2.64 12.77
CA THR A 137 -1.64 3.05 13.96
C THR A 137 -3.14 2.86 13.74
N ILE A 138 -3.94 2.97 14.80
CA ILE A 138 -5.39 2.74 14.70
C ILE A 138 -6.07 3.73 13.73
N ASP A 139 -5.64 4.99 13.72
CA ASP A 139 -6.19 6.01 12.83
C ASP A 139 -5.78 5.77 11.37
N VAL A 140 -4.50 5.41 11.15
CA VAL A 140 -3.99 5.02 9.82
C VAL A 140 -4.75 3.79 9.31
N ALA A 141 -4.95 2.77 10.15
CA ALA A 141 -5.68 1.56 9.79
C ALA A 141 -7.16 1.83 9.48
N ASN A 142 -7.82 2.73 10.20
CA ASN A 142 -9.19 3.14 9.91
C ASN A 142 -9.30 3.89 8.57
N ALA A 143 -8.37 4.82 8.30
CA ALA A 143 -8.31 5.53 7.02
C ALA A 143 -8.04 4.55 5.85
N LEU A 144 -7.09 3.64 6.05
CA LEU A 144 -6.74 2.59 5.09
C LEU A 144 -7.93 1.68 4.80
N GLY A 145 -8.67 1.24 5.82
CA GLY A 145 -9.86 0.40 5.66
C GLY A 145 -10.94 1.08 4.79
N ALA A 146 -11.18 2.37 4.99
CA ALA A 146 -12.10 3.14 4.17
C ALA A 146 -11.67 3.22 2.69
N ILE A 147 -10.36 3.31 2.43
CA ILE A 147 -9.78 3.35 1.08
C ILE A 147 -9.82 1.96 0.43
N CYS A 148 -9.44 0.91 1.16
CA CYS A 148 -9.50 -0.47 0.70
C CYS A 148 -10.92 -0.87 0.28
N LYS A 149 -11.94 -0.43 1.03
CA LYS A 149 -13.35 -0.62 0.65
C LYS A 149 -13.71 0.02 -0.69
N LYS A 150 -13.21 1.22 -0.97
CA LYS A 150 -13.41 1.91 -2.27
C LYS A 150 -12.69 1.18 -3.41
N LEU A 151 -11.46 0.73 -3.16
CA LEU A 151 -10.64 0.00 -4.15
C LEU A 151 -11.07 -1.45 -4.34
N ARG A 152 -11.90 -1.99 -3.43
CA ARG A 152 -12.17 -3.42 -3.28
C ARG A 152 -10.85 -4.20 -3.21
N ALA A 153 -9.99 -3.76 -2.29
CA ALA A 153 -8.68 -4.31 -2.01
C ALA A 153 -8.62 -4.76 -0.54
N TYR A 154 -7.62 -5.56 -0.20
CA TYR A 154 -7.30 -5.91 1.17
C TYR A 154 -5.95 -5.31 1.56
N ALA A 155 -5.83 -4.89 2.81
CA ALA A 155 -4.62 -4.40 3.39
C ALA A 155 -4.10 -5.39 4.44
N TYR A 156 -2.80 -5.62 4.43
CA TYR A 156 -2.11 -6.44 5.41
C TYR A 156 -1.25 -5.53 6.25
N ILE A 157 -1.52 -5.47 7.56
CA ILE A 157 -0.90 -4.50 8.46
C ILE A 157 -0.35 -5.16 9.71
N THR A 158 0.72 -4.58 10.24
CA THR A 158 1.20 -4.88 11.60
C THR A 158 0.64 -3.83 12.57
N PRO A 159 -0.19 -4.20 13.56
CA PRO A 159 -0.72 -3.25 14.54
C PRO A 159 0.36 -2.47 15.28
N ARG A 160 0.23 -1.14 15.30
CA ARG A 160 1.16 -0.22 15.97
C ARG A 160 0.46 0.70 16.97
N ASN A 161 1.19 1.14 17.98
CA ASN A 161 0.75 2.16 18.94
C ASN A 161 0.78 3.57 18.31
N GLU A 162 0.37 4.58 19.07
CA GLU A 162 0.34 6.00 18.63
C GLU A 162 1.70 6.56 18.19
N ASN A 163 2.81 5.98 18.64
CA ASN A 163 4.16 6.38 18.26
C ASN A 163 4.70 5.59 17.05
N GLY A 164 3.85 4.81 16.38
CA GLY A 164 4.25 3.97 15.25
C GLY A 164 5.09 2.75 15.65
N ALA A 165 5.17 2.38 16.93
CA ALA A 165 5.88 1.17 17.37
C ALA A 165 4.95 -0.05 17.38
N MET A 166 5.47 -1.23 17.00
CA MET A 166 4.69 -2.48 17.00
C MET A 166 4.14 -2.78 18.40
N LEU A 167 2.89 -3.23 18.48
CA LEU A 167 2.31 -3.65 19.75
C LEU A 167 3.06 -4.87 20.31
N PRO A 168 3.48 -4.88 21.59
CA PRO A 168 4.36 -5.94 22.12
C PRO A 168 3.63 -7.22 22.52
N THR A 169 2.29 -7.21 22.65
CA THR A 169 1.54 -8.36 23.17
C THR A 169 0.32 -8.71 22.31
N ALA A 170 -0.03 -10.00 22.29
CA ALA A 170 -1.22 -10.49 21.60
C ALA A 170 -2.52 -9.88 22.18
N GLU A 171 -2.55 -9.56 23.48
CA GLU A 171 -3.70 -8.90 24.10
C GLU A 171 -3.90 -7.47 23.56
N ALA A 172 -2.81 -6.70 23.43
CA ALA A 172 -2.87 -5.36 22.84
C ALA A 172 -3.35 -5.43 21.38
N VAL A 173 -2.89 -6.42 20.61
CA VAL A 173 -3.34 -6.67 19.24
C VAL A 173 -4.82 -7.06 19.18
N ALA A 174 -5.30 -7.89 20.11
CA ALA A 174 -6.72 -8.22 20.20
C ALA A 174 -7.56 -6.97 20.54
N GLY A 175 -7.04 -6.07 21.38
CA GLY A 175 -7.62 -4.76 21.64
C GLY A 175 -7.68 -3.89 20.37
N PHE A 176 -6.58 -3.80 19.64
CA PHE A 176 -6.50 -3.09 18.35
C PHE A 176 -7.55 -3.60 17.36
N ARG A 177 -7.69 -4.93 17.21
CA ARG A 177 -8.67 -5.54 16.32
C ARG A 177 -10.12 -5.16 16.66
N LYS A 178 -10.46 -5.01 17.95
CA LYS A 178 -11.82 -4.62 18.38
C LYS A 178 -12.17 -3.19 18.00
N MET A 179 -11.18 -2.33 17.83
CA MET A 179 -11.37 -0.94 17.39
C MET A 179 -11.57 -0.81 15.87
N LEU A 180 -11.27 -1.86 15.09
CA LEU A 180 -11.44 -1.88 13.65
C LEU A 180 -12.80 -2.43 13.20
N ALA A 181 -13.50 -1.67 12.37
CA ALA A 181 -14.78 -2.05 11.77
C ALA A 181 -14.68 -2.59 10.33
N PHE A 182 -13.47 -2.63 9.77
CA PHE A 182 -13.23 -3.00 8.36
C PHE A 182 -12.89 -4.48 8.24
N ARG A 183 -13.52 -5.14 7.27
CA ARG A 183 -13.21 -6.55 6.92
C ARG A 183 -12.05 -6.64 5.93
N GLU A 184 -11.67 -5.51 5.34
CA GLU A 184 -10.61 -5.35 4.35
C GLU A 184 -9.22 -5.22 5.00
N ILE A 185 -9.13 -5.24 6.33
CA ILE A 185 -7.89 -5.11 7.11
C ILE A 185 -7.56 -6.45 7.75
N GLU A 186 -6.44 -7.02 7.34
CA GLU A 186 -5.89 -8.26 7.87
C GLU A 186 -4.68 -7.95 8.74
N LEU A 187 -4.68 -8.45 9.98
CA LEU A 187 -3.60 -8.21 10.93
C LEU A 187 -2.56 -9.33 10.81
N ILE A 188 -1.29 -8.95 10.71
CA ILE A 188 -0.14 -9.85 10.78
C ILE A 188 0.67 -9.47 12.01
N TRP A 189 0.81 -10.40 12.96
CA TRP A 189 1.55 -10.18 14.19
C TRP A 189 2.03 -11.51 14.79
N PRO A 190 3.23 -11.58 15.41
CA PRO A 190 4.24 -10.52 15.47
C PRO A 190 4.95 -10.30 14.12
N GLU A 191 5.75 -9.24 14.03
CA GLU A 191 6.68 -9.10 12.91
C GLU A 191 7.67 -10.26 12.88
N TRP A 192 8.04 -10.65 11.67
CA TRP A 192 9.07 -11.65 11.47
C TRP A 192 10.43 -11.08 11.89
N THR A 193 10.97 -11.62 12.98
CA THR A 193 12.39 -11.47 13.33
C THR A 193 13.21 -12.41 12.47
N SER A 194 13.70 -11.94 11.32
CA SER A 194 14.76 -12.66 10.62
C SER A 194 16.05 -12.53 11.44
N GLY A 195 16.82 -13.62 11.54
CA GLY A 195 18.21 -13.58 12.01
C GLY A 195 19.11 -12.85 11.02
N ASN A 196 18.85 -11.55 10.81
CA ASN A 196 19.53 -10.76 9.80
C ASN A 196 20.94 -10.40 10.32
N VAL A 197 21.92 -11.24 9.96
CA VAL A 197 23.37 -11.09 10.20
C VAL A 197 24.02 -9.84 9.59
N PHE A 198 23.23 -8.89 9.07
CA PHE A 198 23.73 -7.70 8.37
C PHE A 198 23.62 -6.40 9.16
N PHE A 199 22.89 -6.39 10.27
CA PHE A 199 22.98 -5.33 11.27
C PHE A 199 23.52 -5.95 12.55
N GLY A 200 24.79 -5.69 12.85
CA GLY A 200 25.51 -6.19 14.01
C GLY A 200 25.01 -5.60 15.33
N THR A 201 23.74 -5.76 15.63
CA THR A 201 23.19 -5.60 16.97
C THR A 201 22.82 -6.99 17.46
N ASN A 202 23.75 -7.60 18.20
CA ASN A 202 23.46 -8.73 19.06
C ASN A 202 22.51 -8.22 20.15
N ASN A 203 21.21 -8.46 20.01
CA ASN A 203 20.31 -8.32 21.14
C ASN A 203 20.52 -9.56 22.01
N GLU A 204 21.34 -9.43 23.06
CA GLU A 204 21.61 -10.49 24.04
C GLU A 204 20.44 -10.74 25.02
N ASP A 205 19.30 -10.04 24.87
CA ASP A 205 18.21 -10.05 25.84
C ASP A 205 16.99 -10.92 25.49
N GLU A 206 17.12 -11.91 24.58
CA GLU A 206 16.03 -12.86 24.28
C GLU A 206 16.33 -14.30 24.70
N LEU A 207 16.91 -14.48 25.89
CA LEU A 207 16.84 -15.74 26.64
C LEU A 207 16.51 -15.44 28.12
N GLY A 208 15.22 -15.30 28.40
CA GLY A 208 14.63 -15.25 29.73
C GLY A 208 13.21 -15.80 29.72
#